data_AF-A0A7K2PVR6-F1
#
_entry.id   AF-A0A7K2PVR6-F1
#
_cell.length_a   1.000
_cell.length_b   1.000
_cell.length_c   1.000
_cell.angle_alpha   90.00
_cell.angle_beta   90.00
_cell.angle_gamma   90.00
#
_symmetry.space_group_name_H-M   'P 1'
#
loop_
_entity.id
_entity.type
_entity.pdbx_description
1 polymer ?
#
loop_
_entity_poly.entity_id
_entity_poly.type
_entity_poly.pdbx_seq_one_letter_code
_entity_poly.pdbx_strand_id
1 'polypeptide(L)'
;MLQVRLLGPVEVWEGNRRAPLGGVRPLAVLSALVVHLGEVLSTERLVDCVWDEQAPATASALVATHVSAVRRALARVGEAEVIRTRPPGYVADLDASQVDARRF
;
A
#
# COMPACT_ATOMS: atom_id res chain seq x y z
N MET A 1 -6.97 -14.15 7.10
CA MET A 1 -5.82 -13.99 6.21
C MET A 1 -6.07 -12.81 5.28
N LEU A 2 -5.10 -11.90 5.20
CA LEU A 2 -5.24 -10.69 4.41
C LEU A 2 -5.15 -11.04 2.93
N GLN A 3 -6.00 -10.41 2.13
CA GLN A 3 -6.00 -10.50 0.68
C GLN A 3 -6.03 -9.09 0.08
N VAL A 4 -5.06 -8.80 -0.77
CA VAL A 4 -5.03 -7.62 -1.64
C VAL A 4 -5.46 -8.07 -3.03
N ARG A 5 -6.52 -7.45 -3.54
CA ARG A 5 -7.06 -7.71 -4.88
C ARG A 5 -6.73 -6.55 -5.79
N LEU A 6 -6.01 -6.81 -6.87
CA LEU A 6 -5.57 -5.85 -7.88
C LEU A 6 -6.16 -6.16 -9.27
N LEU A 7 -6.62 -7.40 -9.50
CA LEU A 7 -7.21 -7.82 -10.78
C LEU A 7 -8.71 -7.46 -10.83
N GLY A 8 -8.99 -6.16 -10.82
CA GLY A 8 -10.34 -5.61 -10.74
C GLY A 8 -10.36 -4.33 -9.90
N PRO A 9 -11.49 -3.97 -9.28
CA PRO A 9 -11.50 -2.92 -8.27
C PRO A 9 -10.48 -3.24 -7.18
N VAL A 10 -9.60 -2.30 -6.85
CA VAL A 10 -8.59 -2.55 -5.83
C VAL A 10 -9.25 -2.64 -4.46
N GLU A 11 -9.09 -3.78 -3.81
CA GLU A 11 -9.73 -4.06 -2.53
C GLU A 11 -8.78 -4.76 -1.56
N VAL A 12 -9.01 -4.53 -0.27
CA VAL A 12 -8.29 -5.19 0.81
C VAL A 12 -9.29 -5.88 1.73
N TRP A 13 -9.05 -7.15 1.99
CA TRP A 13 -9.91 -8.03 2.77
C TRP A 13 -9.12 -8.78 3.82
N GLU A 14 -9.70 -8.96 5.00
CA GLU A 14 -9.21 -9.87 6.04
C GLU A 14 -10.32 -10.86 6.35
N GLY A 15 -10.22 -12.06 5.77
CA GLY A 15 -11.35 -13.00 5.72
C GLY A 15 -12.57 -12.34 5.05
N ASN A 16 -13.65 -12.16 5.80
CA ASN A 16 -14.90 -11.54 5.31
C ASN A 16 -14.98 -10.02 5.60
N ARG A 17 -13.93 -9.43 6.17
CA ARG A 17 -13.93 -8.03 6.60
C ARG A 17 -13.19 -7.18 5.58
N ARG A 18 -13.87 -6.21 4.97
CA ARG A 18 -13.24 -5.25 4.06
C ARG A 18 -12.53 -4.15 4.84
N ALA A 19 -11.31 -3.81 4.42
CA ALA A 19 -10.54 -2.67 4.92
C ALA A 19 -10.57 -1.51 3.90
N PRO A 20 -11.52 -0.57 3.98
CA PRO A 20 -11.57 0.56 3.06
C PRO A 20 -10.41 1.54 3.33
N LEU A 21 -9.54 1.74 2.35
CA LEU A 21 -8.35 2.61 2.47
C LEU A 21 -8.68 4.11 2.40
N GLY A 22 -9.94 4.47 2.10
CA GLY A 22 -10.46 5.83 2.25
C GLY A 22 -10.17 6.80 1.09
N GLY A 23 -9.39 6.42 0.08
CA GLY A 23 -9.19 7.24 -1.12
C GLY A 23 -8.18 6.68 -2.11
N VAL A 24 -8.07 7.33 -3.28
CA VAL A 24 -7.22 6.90 -4.40
C VAL A 24 -5.73 6.95 -4.08
N ARG A 25 -5.25 7.91 -3.28
CA ARG A 25 -3.81 8.04 -2.96
C ARG A 25 -3.31 6.99 -1.95
N PRO A 26 -4.00 6.72 -0.81
CA PRO A 26 -3.67 5.57 0.05
C PRO A 26 -3.71 4.24 -0.71
N LEU A 27 -4.69 4.07 -1.59
CA LEU A 27 -4.80 2.90 -2.47
C LEU A 27 -3.58 2.77 -3.40
N ALA A 28 -3.21 3.85 -4.09
CA ALA A 28 -2.04 3.87 -4.98
C ALA A 28 -0.73 3.54 -4.24
N VAL A 29 -0.54 4.07 -3.02
CA VAL A 29 0.62 3.74 -2.18
C VAL A 29 0.67 2.26 -1.86
N LEU A 30 -0.45 1.66 -1.41
CA LEU A 30 -0.49 0.23 -1.14
C LEU A 30 -0.23 -0.58 -2.41
N SER A 31 -0.88 -0.23 -3.52
CA SER A 31 -0.70 -0.91 -4.80
C SER A 31 0.76 -0.89 -5.26
N ALA A 32 1.45 0.26 -5.18
CA ALA A 32 2.86 0.35 -5.51
C ALA A 32 3.72 -0.60 -4.66
N LEU A 33 3.52 -0.60 -3.34
CA LEU A 33 4.26 -1.50 -2.44
C LEU A 33 3.97 -2.98 -2.69
N VAL A 34 2.73 -3.32 -3.04
CA VAL A 34 2.31 -4.69 -3.32
C VAL A 34 2.80 -5.18 -4.68
N VAL A 35 2.83 -4.31 -5.69
CA VAL A 35 3.45 -4.60 -6.99
C VAL A 35 4.95 -4.85 -6.82
N HIS A 36 5.61 -4.15 -5.89
CA HIS A 36 7.01 -4.34 -5.50
C HIS A 36 7.16 -5.15 -4.19
N LEU A 37 6.39 -6.23 -4.07
CA LEU A 37 6.33 -7.06 -2.86
C LEU A 37 7.71 -7.45 -2.32
N GLY A 38 7.94 -7.23 -1.03
CA GLY A 38 9.21 -7.56 -0.36
C GLY A 38 10.38 -6.61 -0.65
N GLU A 39 10.22 -5.67 -1.59
CA GLU A 39 11.23 -4.65 -1.90
C GLU A 39 10.98 -3.37 -1.10
N VAL A 40 12.06 -2.72 -0.67
CA VAL A 40 11.97 -1.38 -0.08
C VAL A 40 11.85 -0.36 -1.19
N LEU A 41 10.70 0.30 -1.31
CA LEU A 41 10.53 1.48 -2.15
C LEU A 41 10.92 2.73 -1.38
N SER A 42 11.81 3.55 -1.96
CA SER A 42 12.14 4.86 -1.42
C SER A 42 10.91 5.78 -1.44
N THR A 43 10.92 6.80 -0.58
CA THR A 43 9.87 7.83 -0.61
C THR A 43 9.76 8.49 -1.99
N GLU A 44 10.89 8.77 -2.64
CA GLU A 44 10.92 9.35 -4.00
C GLU A 44 10.27 8.42 -5.03
N ARG A 45 10.60 7.13 -5.03
CA ARG A 45 9.94 6.16 -5.93
C ARG A 45 8.44 6.06 -5.66
N LEU A 46 8.02 6.13 -4.40
CA LEU A 46 6.59 6.16 -4.07
C LEU A 46 5.92 7.45 -4.56
N VAL A 47 6.63 8.58 -4.58
CA VAL A 47 6.12 9.81 -5.19
C VAL A 47 5.88 9.58 -6.68
N ASP A 48 6.87 9.05 -7.40
CA ASP A 48 6.76 8.78 -8.84
C ASP A 48 5.62 7.81 -9.14
N CYS A 49 5.51 6.69 -8.40
CA CYS A 49 4.44 5.72 -8.62
C CYS A 49 3.03 6.28 -8.33
N VAL A 50 2.91 7.20 -7.38
CA VAL A 50 1.60 7.69 -6.93
C VAL A 50 1.15 8.89 -7.74
N TRP A 51 2.04 9.83 -8.06
CA TRP A 51 1.69 11.09 -8.72
C TRP A 51 2.25 11.26 -10.13
N ASP A 52 3.22 10.46 -10.54
CA ASP A 52 3.93 10.63 -11.82
C ASP A 52 4.39 12.10 -12.00
N GLU A 53 4.21 12.70 -13.17
CA GLU A 53 4.56 14.10 -13.44
C GLU A 53 3.73 15.14 -12.67
N GLN A 54 2.69 14.73 -11.93
CA GLN A 54 1.75 15.62 -11.23
C GLN A 54 2.03 15.74 -9.72
N ALA A 55 3.26 15.45 -9.30
CA ALA A 55 3.65 15.50 -7.90
C ALA A 55 3.59 16.94 -7.34
N PRO A 56 2.87 17.20 -6.24
CA PRO A 56 2.95 18.48 -5.56
C PRO A 56 4.31 18.65 -4.87
N ALA A 57 4.69 19.89 -4.57
CA ALA A 57 5.93 20.19 -3.85
C ALA A 57 6.05 19.47 -2.47
N THR A 58 4.92 19.05 -1.90
CA THR A 58 4.84 18.34 -0.62
C THR A 58 4.65 16.82 -0.75
N ALA A 59 4.84 16.24 -1.94
CA ALA A 59 4.56 14.83 -2.22
C ALA A 59 5.27 13.87 -1.25
N SER A 60 6.55 14.10 -0.93
CA SER A 60 7.29 13.27 0.03
C SER A 60 6.63 13.22 1.41
N ALA A 61 6.09 14.34 1.90
CA ALA A 61 5.35 14.38 3.16
C ALA A 61 3.97 13.72 3.05
N LEU A 62 3.33 13.83 1.88
CA LEU A 62 2.06 13.16 1.59
C LEU A 62 2.21 11.64 1.54
N VAL A 63 3.35 11.10 1.10
CA VAL A 63 3.62 9.64 1.18
C VAL A 63 3.46 9.15 2.61
N ALA A 64 4.14 9.76 3.58
CA ALA A 64 4.03 9.38 4.99
C ALA A 64 2.59 9.49 5.53
N THR A 65 1.86 10.52 5.08
CA THR A 65 0.44 10.73 5.43
C THR A 65 -0.44 9.59 4.88
N HIS A 66 -0.23 9.21 3.62
CA HIS A 66 -0.99 8.15 2.98
C HIS A 66 -0.61 6.77 3.51
N VAL A 67 0.67 6.48 3.78
CA VAL A 67 1.09 5.27 4.51
C VAL A 67 0.38 5.16 5.86
N SER A 68 0.31 6.26 6.61
CA SER A 68 -0.38 6.31 7.89
C SER A 68 -1.89 6.10 7.74
N ALA A 69 -2.51 6.57 6.65
CA ALA A 69 -3.90 6.29 6.35
C ALA A 69 -4.13 4.80 6.02
N VAL A 70 -3.24 4.19 5.23
CA VAL A 70 -3.31 2.75 4.92
C VAL A 70 -3.17 1.93 6.20
N ARG A 71 -2.14 2.18 7.02
CA ARG A 71 -1.95 1.49 8.31
C ARG A 71 -3.18 1.60 9.21
N ARG A 72 -3.81 2.78 9.30
CA ARG A 72 -5.06 2.96 10.06
C ARG A 72 -6.21 2.16 9.51
N ALA A 73 -6.34 2.04 8.19
CA ALA A 73 -7.37 1.22 7.56
C ALA A 73 -7.14 -0.28 7.81
N LEU A 74 -5.90 -0.75 7.68
CA LEU A 74 -5.52 -2.14 7.94
C LEU A 74 -5.60 -2.50 9.43
N ALA A 75 -5.29 -1.56 10.32
CA ALA A 75 -5.44 -1.73 11.77
C ALA A 75 -6.87 -2.07 12.17
N ARG A 76 -7.89 -1.54 11.44
CA ARG A 76 -9.29 -1.88 11.69
C ARG A 76 -9.55 -3.37 11.53
N VAL A 77 -8.80 -4.06 10.66
CA VAL A 77 -8.91 -5.50 10.45
C VAL A 77 -7.80 -6.32 11.14
N GLY A 78 -6.91 -5.67 11.91
CA GLY A 78 -5.85 -6.36 12.66
C GLY A 78 -4.49 -6.45 11.96
N GLU A 79 -4.32 -5.76 10.83
CA GLU A 79 -3.19 -5.98 9.90
C GLU A 79 -2.33 -4.70 9.73
N ALA A 80 -2.15 -3.92 10.79
CA ALA A 80 -1.47 -2.63 10.75
C ALA A 80 0.02 -2.71 10.33
N GLU A 81 0.66 -3.84 10.62
CA GLU A 81 2.10 -4.07 10.44
C GLU A 81 2.51 -4.46 9.01
N VAL A 82 1.52 -4.64 8.13
CA VAL A 82 1.71 -5.00 6.72
C VAL A 82 2.61 -4.03 5.96
N ILE A 83 2.56 -2.73 6.29
CA ILE A 83 3.50 -1.75 5.72
C ILE A 83 4.52 -1.38 6.78
N ARG A 84 5.78 -1.75 6.56
CA ARG A 84 6.89 -1.40 7.47
C ARG A 84 7.67 -0.21 6.92
N THR A 85 8.13 0.64 7.84
CA THR A 85 9.09 1.69 7.50
C THR A 85 10.49 1.08 7.55
N ARG A 86 11.22 1.14 6.43
CA ARG A 86 12.61 0.68 6.32
C ARG A 86 13.38 1.68 5.47
N PRO A 87 14.43 2.35 5.99
CA PRO A 87 15.20 3.30 5.20
C PRO A 87 15.66 2.71 3.86
N PRO A 88 15.53 3.45 2.73
CA PRO A 88 15.11 4.85 2.62
C PRO A 88 13.59 5.09 2.45
N GLY A 89 12.72 4.11 2.74
CA GLY A 89 11.27 4.29 2.61
C GLY A 89 10.43 3.20 3.27
N TYR A 90 9.68 2.44 2.46
CA TYR A 90 8.64 1.52 2.94
C TYR A 90 8.64 0.20 2.18
N VAL A 91 8.18 -0.87 2.84
CA VAL A 91 8.02 -2.20 2.25
C VAL A 91 6.68 -2.80 2.65
N ALA A 92 6.04 -3.52 1.73
CA ALA A 92 4.92 -4.40 2.05
C ALA A 92 5.47 -5.76 2.54
N ASP A 93 5.21 -6.07 3.80
CA ASP A 93 5.50 -7.35 4.44
C ASP A 93 4.27 -8.26 4.32
N LEU A 94 4.11 -8.84 3.12
CA LEU A 94 3.02 -9.73 2.76
C LEU A 94 3.58 -10.93 2.00
N ASP A 95 2.95 -12.07 2.19
CA ASP A 95 3.21 -13.26 1.38
C ASP A 95 2.64 -13.08 -0.03
N ALA A 96 3.32 -13.60 -1.06
CA ALA A 96 2.87 -13.49 -2.45
C ALA A 96 1.47 -14.11 -2.66
N SER A 97 1.13 -15.17 -1.91
CA SER A 97 -0.19 -15.76 -1.91
C SER A 97 -1.28 -14.84 -1.37
N GLN A 98 -0.96 -13.72 -0.71
CA GLN A 98 -1.94 -12.74 -0.25
C GLN A 98 -2.32 -11.72 -1.33
N VAL A 99 -1.66 -11.75 -2.49
CA VAL A 99 -1.86 -10.82 -3.60
C VAL A 99 -2.38 -11.58 -4.81
N ASP A 100 -3.59 -11.30 -5.28
CA ASP A 100 -4.20 -12.04 -6.39
C ASP A 100 -3.36 -11.98 -7.68
N ALA A 101 -2.78 -10.82 -8.00
CA ALA A 101 -1.93 -10.60 -9.17
C ALA A 101 -0.60 -11.39 -9.14
N ARG A 102 -0.22 -11.98 -7.99
CA ARG A 102 0.99 -12.81 -7.85
C ARG A 102 0.68 -14.31 -7.80
N ARG A 103 -0.59 -14.71 -7.91
CA ARG A 103 -1.02 -16.13 -7.88
C ARG A 103 -1.09 -16.79 -9.26
N PHE A 104 -0.89 -16.03 -10.34
CA PHE A 104 -1.03 -16.46 -11.73
C PHE A 104 0.31 -16.35 -12.47
#